data_AF-A0A7K1GGR8-F1
#
_entry.id   AF-A0A7K1GGR8-F1
#
_cell.length_a   1.000
_cell.length_b   1.000
_cell.length_c   1.000
_cell.angle_alpha   90.00
_cell.angle_beta   90.00
_cell.angle_gamma   90.00
#
_symmetry.space_group_name_H-M   'P 1'
#
loop_
_entity.id
_entity.type
_entity.pdbx_description
1 polymer ?
#
loop_
_entity_poly.entity_id
_entity_poly.type
_entity_poly.pdbx_seq_one_letter_code
_entity_poly.pdbx_strand_id
1 'polypeptide(L)' 'VERGIEIHVTLYHLDFPQILEDEYHGWLSPRVIDDFTAYADVCFREFGDRVRHWTTMDEPNVLSIAAYDSGAFPPCRCS' A
#
# COMPACT_ATOMS: atom_id res chain seq x y z
N VAL A 1 -5.81 1.50 21.91
CA VAL A 1 -6.39 2.73 22.50
C VAL A 1 -6.36 2.71 24.03
N GLU A 2 -6.82 1.63 24.68
CA GLU A 2 -6.96 1.54 26.15
C GLU A 2 -5.68 1.83 26.97
N ARG A 3 -4.50 1.63 26.38
CA ARG A 3 -3.20 1.91 27.01
C ARG A 3 -2.69 3.34 26.77
N GLY A 4 -3.48 4.21 26.14
CA GLY A 4 -3.11 5.61 25.85
C GLY A 4 -2.06 5.79 24.75
N ILE A 5 -1.70 4.74 24.02
CA ILE A 5 -0.77 4.81 22.87
C ILE A 5 -1.52 5.32 21.65
N GLU A 6 -0.96 6.34 21.00
CA GLU A 6 -1.47 6.89 19.76
C GLU A 6 -1.20 5.93 18.59
N ILE A 7 -2.24 5.66 17.79
CA ILE A 7 -2.18 4.68 16.71
C ILE A 7 -1.83 5.41 15.41
N HIS A 8 -0.75 4.96 14.78
CA HIS A 8 -0.30 5.38 13.45
C HIS A 8 -0.39 4.16 12.53
N VAL A 9 -1.21 4.27 11.49
CA VAL A 9 -1.41 3.18 10.52
C VAL A 9 -0.80 3.56 9.19
N THR A 10 -0.02 2.64 8.62
CA THR A 10 0.41 2.70 7.23
C THR A 10 -0.47 1.76 6.42
N LEU A 11 -1.09 2.26 5.34
CA LEU A 11 -2.03 1.48 4.54
C LEU A 11 -1.33 0.45 3.64
N TYR A 12 -0.12 0.76 3.16
CA TYR A 12 0.64 -0.09 2.25
C TYR A 12 2.14 -0.10 2.59
N HIS A 13 2.72 -1.30 2.69
CA HIS A 13 4.12 -1.54 3.03
C HIS A 13 4.65 -2.79 2.31
N LEU A 14 4.85 -2.68 0.98
CA LEU A 14 5.44 -3.73 0.13
C LEU A 14 4.66 -5.07 0.12
N ASP A 15 3.35 -5.01 0.39
CA ASP A 15 2.45 -6.14 0.57
C ASP A 15 1.33 -6.14 -0.47
N PHE A 16 1.68 -5.86 -1.74
CA PHE A 16 0.68 -5.77 -2.81
C PHE A 16 0.03 -7.14 -3.09
N PRO A 17 -1.31 -7.20 -3.28
CA PRO A 17 -1.97 -8.47 -3.56
C PRO A 17 -1.47 -9.10 -4.87
N GLN A 18 -0.95 -10.32 -4.78
CA GLN A 18 -0.40 -11.05 -5.94
C GLN A 18 -1.42 -11.16 -7.09
N ILE A 19 -2.70 -11.39 -6.76
CA ILE A 19 -3.76 -11.52 -7.78
C ILE A 19 -3.90 -10.27 -8.66
N LEU A 20 -3.68 -9.08 -8.09
CA LEU A 20 -3.77 -7.81 -8.81
C LEU A 20 -2.49 -7.52 -9.62
N GLU A 21 -1.34 -7.99 -9.14
CA GLU A 21 -0.09 -8.00 -9.92
C GLU A 21 -0.24 -8.91 -11.16
N ASP A 22 -0.80 -10.10 -10.98
CA ASP A 22 -1.05 -11.05 -12.06
C ASP A 22 -2.10 -10.54 -13.06
N GLU A 23 -3.15 -9.87 -12.58
CA GLU A 23 -4.26 -9.41 -13.41
C GLU A 23 -3.90 -8.18 -14.26
N TYR A 24 -3.19 -7.20 -13.71
CA TYR A 24 -2.94 -5.94 -14.40
C TYR A 24 -1.55 -5.32 -14.14
N HIS A 25 -0.59 -6.08 -13.64
CA HIS A 25 0.77 -5.59 -13.33
C HIS A 25 0.82 -4.53 -12.22
N GLY A 26 -0.12 -4.63 -11.27
CA GLY A 26 -0.11 -3.88 -10.02
C GLY A 26 0.07 -2.38 -10.22
N TRP A 27 1.13 -1.81 -9.60
CA TRP A 27 1.39 -0.37 -9.62
C TRP A 27 1.72 0.22 -10.99
N LEU A 28 1.97 -0.61 -12.01
CA LEU A 28 2.20 -0.15 -13.38
C LEU A 28 0.90 0.19 -14.13
N SER A 29 -0.25 -0.19 -13.58
CA SER A 29 -1.55 0.06 -14.20
C SER A 29 -2.34 1.11 -13.44
N PRO A 30 -3.01 2.06 -14.13
CA PRO A 30 -3.85 3.05 -13.47
C PRO A 30 -5.08 2.44 -12.77
N ARG A 31 -5.43 1.18 -13.08
CA ARG A 31 -6.52 0.46 -12.39
C ARG A 31 -6.28 0.34 -10.88
N VAL A 32 -5.02 0.34 -10.44
CA VAL A 32 -4.66 0.28 -9.02
C VAL A 32 -5.21 1.46 -8.22
N ILE A 33 -5.48 2.60 -8.87
CA ILE A 33 -6.01 3.80 -8.21
C ILE A 33 -7.38 3.49 -7.62
N ASP A 34 -8.26 2.83 -8.38
CA ASP A 34 -9.62 2.52 -7.93
C ASP A 34 -9.61 1.47 -6.82
N ASP A 35 -8.81 0.40 -6.98
CA ASP A 35 -8.72 -0.69 -6.00
C ASP A 35 -8.07 -0.23 -4.68
N PHE A 36 -6.99 0.57 -4.75
CA PHE A 36 -6.36 1.11 -3.55
C PHE A 36 -7.24 2.14 -2.85
N THR A 37 -8.00 2.95 -3.60
CA THR A 37 -8.97 3.89 -3.03
C THR A 37 -10.10 3.15 -2.32
N ALA A 38 -10.64 2.09 -2.93
CA ALA A 38 -11.68 1.27 -2.30
C ALA A 38 -11.16 0.60 -1.01
N TYR A 39 -9.94 0.07 -1.02
CA TYR A 39 -9.29 -0.48 0.17
C TYR A 39 -9.13 0.58 1.27
N ALA A 40 -8.63 1.78 0.93
CA ALA A 40 -8.46 2.87 1.88
C ALA A 40 -9.80 3.33 2.48
N ASP A 41 -10.87 3.43 1.68
CA ASP A 41 -12.22 3.77 2.15
C ASP A 41 -12.73 2.78 3.21
N VAL A 42 -12.53 1.47 2.99
CA VAL A 42 -12.86 0.46 3.99
C VAL A 42 -12.05 0.68 5.27
N CYS A 43 -10.73 0.87 5.17
CA CYS A 43 -9.88 1.10 6.35
C CYS A 43 -10.31 2.35 7.15
N PHE A 44 -10.61 3.46 6.47
CA PHE A 44 -11.06 4.67 7.12
C PHE A 44 -12.44 4.51 7.76
N ARG A 45 -13.37 3.82 7.09
CA ARG A 45 -14.70 3.56 7.65
C ARG A 45 -14.65 2.67 8.88
N GLU A 46 -13.86 1.59 8.85
CA GLU A 46 -13.84 0.59 9.91
C GLU A 46 -12.93 0.97 11.10
N PHE A 47 -11.89 1.78 10.87
CA PHE A 47 -10.89 2.11 11.90
C PHE A 47 -10.71 3.62 12.15
N GLY A 48 -11.35 4.49 11.37
CA GLY A 48 -11.24 5.93 11.53
C GLY A 48 -11.80 6.47 12.85
N ASP A 49 -12.61 5.68 13.56
CA ASP A 49 -13.09 6.00 14.91
C ASP A 49 -11.95 6.06 15.95
N ARG A 50 -10.87 5.33 15.71
CA ARG A 50 -9.77 5.13 16.67
C ARG A 50 -8.37 5.45 16.13
N VAL A 51 -8.21 5.60 14.82
CA VAL A 51 -6.93 5.93 14.17
C VAL A 51 -6.95 7.37 13.69
N ARG A 52 -6.04 8.19 14.21
CA ARG A 52 -5.91 9.62 13.88
C ARG A 52 -4.82 9.91 12.87
N HIS A 53 -3.80 9.06 12.80
CA HIS A 53 -2.64 9.24 11.96
C HIS A 53 -2.54 8.13 10.93
N TRP A 54 -2.53 8.55 9.66
CA TRP A 54 -2.52 7.66 8.51
C TRP A 54 -1.35 8.02 7.58
N THR A 55 -0.62 7.00 7.16
CA THR A 55 0.35 7.05 6.09
C THR A 55 -0.20 6.21 4.93
N THR A 56 -0.28 6.77 3.74
CA THR A 56 -0.82 6.06 2.57
C THR A 56 0.12 4.97 2.09
N MET A 57 1.38 5.32 1.86
CA MET A 57 2.40 4.43 1.33
C MET A 57 3.72 4.66 2.06
N ASP A 58 4.33 3.58 2.54
CA ASP A 58 5.70 3.63 3.03
C ASP A 58 6.67 3.78 1.87
N GLU A 59 7.63 4.70 2.01
CA GLU A 59 8.77 4.89 1.11
C GLU A 59 8.49 4.63 -0.40
N PRO A 60 7.59 5.40 -1.05
CA PRO A 60 7.21 5.19 -2.45
C PRO A 60 8.39 5.21 -3.43
N ASN A 61 9.44 5.97 -3.10
CA ASN A 61 10.69 5.99 -3.84
C ASN A 61 11.45 4.66 -3.74
N VAL A 62 11.49 4.03 -2.57
CA VAL A 62 12.14 2.72 -2.38
C VAL A 62 11.34 1.63 -3.06
N LEU A 63 10.00 1.65 -2.97
CA LEU A 63 9.13 0.76 -3.75
C LEU A 63 9.50 0.84 -5.24
N SER A 64 9.51 2.04 -5.82
CA SER A 64 9.75 2.22 -7.26
C SER A 64 11.11 1.68 -7.70
N ILE A 65 12.17 1.95 -6.93
CA ILE A 65 13.54 1.55 -7.25
C ILE A 65 13.77 0.04 -6.98
N ALA A 66 13.33 -0.45 -5.82
CA ALA A 66 13.58 -1.83 -5.41
C ALA A 66 12.70 -2.83 -6.16
N ALA A 67 11.45 -2.48 -6.47
CA ALA A 67 10.48 -3.41 -7.04
C ALA A 67 10.44 -3.41 -8.58
N TYR A 68 10.75 -2.28 -9.22
CA TYR A 68 10.57 -2.09 -10.67
C TYR A 68 11.82 -1.65 -11.45
N ASP A 69 12.89 -1.19 -10.78
CA ASP A 69 14.17 -0.85 -11.43
C ASP A 69 15.22 -1.94 -11.16
N SER A 70 15.62 -2.11 -9.89
CA SER A 70 16.63 -3.10 -9.50
C SER A 70 16.10 -4.53 -9.36
N GLY A 71 14.79 -4.72 -9.20
CA GLY A 71 14.17 -6.03 -8.98
C GLY A 71 14.55 -6.72 -7.65
N ALA A 72 15.04 -5.98 -6.66
CA ALA A 72 15.42 -6.49 -5.35
C ALA A 72 14.23 -6.90 -4.46
N PHE A 73 13.06 -6.28 -4.65
CA PHE A 73 11.81 -6.58 -3.93
C PHE A 73 10.73 -7.08 -4.90
N PRO A 74 9.71 -7.83 -4.42
CA PRO A 74 8.55 -8.17 -5.23
C PRO A 74 7.93 -6.92 -5.89
N PRO A 75 7.46 -7.00 -7.14
CA PRO A 75 7.34 -8.20 -7.99
C PRO A 75 8.63 -8.57 -8.74
N CYS A 76 9.78 -8.07 -8.30
CA CYS A 76 11.12 -8.37 -8.84
C CYS A 76 11.24 -8.04 -10.33
N ARG A 77 10.69 -6.90 -10.75
CA ARG A 77 10.78 -6.42 -12.13
C ARG A 77 11.98 -5.50 -12.28
N CYS A 78 12.64 -5.59 -13.43
CA CYS A 78 13.71 -4.72 -13.84
C CYS A 78 13.51 -4.27 -15.30
N SER A 79 14.13 -3.15 -15.66
CA SER A 79 14.13 -2.58 -17.02
C SER A 79 15.15 -3.23 -17.94
#